data_AF-A0A7Y8LWW6-F1
#
_entry.id   AF-A0A7Y8LWW6-F1
#
_cell.length_a   1.000
_cell.length_b   1.000
_cell.length_c   1.000
_cell.angle_alpha   90.00
_cell.angle_beta   90.00
_cell.angle_gamma   90.00
#
_symmetry.space_group_name_H-M   'P 1'
#
loop_
_entity.id
_entity.type
_entity.pdbx_description
1 polymer ?
#
loop_
_entity_poly.entity_id
_entity_poly.type
_entity_poly.pdbx_seq_one_letter_code
_entity_poly.pdbx_strand_id
1 'polypeptide(L)' 'MTDDPKDLLIEETVSAFRERNCWGRVLPSRAWWDLPPEDRDAVFERQLASRVIERALDPEGRSTTVRAVLARLAGK' A
#
# COMPACT_ATOMS: atom_id res chain seq x y z
N MET A 1 -13.93 0.93 -17.61
CA MET A 1 -14.71 1.42 -16.45
C MET A 1 -14.20 2.82 -16.19
N THR A 2 -15.07 3.81 -16.05
CA THR A 2 -14.62 5.11 -15.55
C THR A 2 -14.52 4.93 -14.05
N ASP A 3 -13.31 4.73 -13.54
CA ASP A 3 -13.11 4.50 -12.12
C ASP A 3 -13.59 5.75 -11.35
N ASP A 4 -14.43 5.54 -10.33
CA ASP A 4 -14.87 6.62 -9.45
C ASP A 4 -13.61 7.28 -8.86
N PRO A 5 -13.47 8.62 -8.90
CA PRO A 5 -12.36 9.32 -8.27
C PRO A 5 -12.07 8.86 -6.83
N LYS A 6 -13.11 8.50 -6.09
CA LYS A 6 -12.97 7.92 -4.74
C LYS A 6 -12.24 6.56 -4.76
N ASP A 7 -12.60 5.67 -5.68
CA ASP A 7 -12.00 4.35 -5.77
C ASP A 7 -10.50 4.45 -6.11
N LEU A 8 -10.12 5.41 -6.96
CA LEU A 8 -8.72 5.70 -7.26
C LEU A 8 -7.94 6.17 -6.02
N LEU A 9 -8.52 7.08 -5.23
CA LEU A 9 -7.88 7.54 -3.99
C LEU A 9 -7.72 6.40 -2.97
N ILE A 10 -8.72 5.53 -2.85
CA ILE A 10 -8.64 4.35 -1.99
C ILE A 10 -7.55 3.39 -2.49
N GLU A 11 -7.51 3.11 -3.79
CA GLU A 11 -6.49 2.24 -4.40
C GLU A 11 -5.07 2.77 -4.18
N GLU A 12 -4.82 4.04 -4.49
CA GLU A 12 -3.53 4.69 -4.28
C GLU A 12 -3.11 4.71 -2.81
N THR A 13 -4.06 4.89 -1.90
CA THR A 13 -3.82 4.87 -0.46
C THR A 13 -3.39 3.47 0.02
N VAL A 14 -4.09 2.44 -0.44
CA VAL A 14 -3.84 1.02 -0.06
C VAL A 14 -2.54 0.48 -0.66
N SER A 15 -2.11 1.01 -1.80
CA SER A 15 -0.87 0.60 -2.45
C SER A 15 0.35 0.70 -1.53
N ALA A 16 1.31 -0.22 -1.67
CA ALA A 16 2.59 -0.17 -0.97
C ALA A 16 3.58 0.84 -1.59
N PHE A 17 3.30 1.35 -2.80
CA PHE A 17 4.16 2.33 -3.46
C PHE A 17 4.13 3.68 -2.75
N ARG A 18 5.29 4.31 -2.60
CA ARG A 18 5.42 5.66 -2.06
C ARG A 18 6.46 6.43 -2.86
N GLU A 19 6.13 7.66 -3.22
CA GLU A 19 7.08 8.58 -3.85
C GLU A 19 8.28 8.84 -2.94
N ARG A 20 9.40 9.21 -3.55
CA ARG A 20 10.61 9.62 -2.84
C ARG A 20 11.01 11.01 -3.28
N ASN A 21 11.46 11.83 -2.33
CA ASN A 21 12.04 13.13 -2.66
C ASN A 21 13.48 13.00 -3.19
N CYS A 22 14.10 14.12 -3.56
CA CYS A 22 15.47 14.16 -4.09
C CYS A 22 16.56 13.63 -3.14
N TRP A 23 16.24 13.49 -1.84
CA TRP A 23 17.11 12.85 -0.84
C TRP A 23 16.80 11.36 -0.61
N GLY A 24 15.91 10.78 -1.42
CA GLY A 24 15.50 9.37 -1.34
C GLY A 24 14.56 9.05 -0.18
N ARG A 25 14.07 10.05 0.57
CA ARG A 25 13.14 9.84 1.69
C ARG A 25 11.76 9.50 1.16
N VAL A 26 11.14 8.49 1.78
CA VAL A 26 9.76 8.07 1.51
C VAL A 26 8.81 9.19 1.92
N LEU A 27 7.90 9.57 1.01
CA LEU A 27 6.85 10.55 1.25
C LEU A 27 5.53 9.84 1.63
N PRO A 28 4.69 10.47 2.47
CA PRO A 28 3.33 9.96 2.69
C PRO A 28 2.54 9.98 1.37
N SER A 29 1.57 9.07 1.23
CA SER A 29 0.68 9.08 0.07
C SER A 29 -0.12 10.38 0.02
N ARG A 30 -0.16 11.04 -1.14
CA ARG A 30 -0.98 12.24 -1.34
C ARG A 30 -2.47 11.91 -1.30
N ALA A 31 -2.85 10.76 -1.85
CA ALA A 31 -4.23 10.27 -1.84
C ALA A 31 -4.82 10.18 -0.43
N TRP A 32 -4.00 9.89 0.59
CA TRP A 32 -4.45 9.89 1.99
C TRP A 32 -4.94 11.26 2.47
N TRP A 33 -4.31 12.33 1.99
CA TRP A 33 -4.67 13.71 2.36
C TRP A 33 -5.87 14.22 1.57
N ASP A 34 -6.04 13.74 0.34
CA ASP A 34 -7.17 14.08 -0.53
C ASP A 34 -8.43 13.24 -0.21
N LEU A 35 -8.27 12.12 0.54
CA LEU A 35 -9.37 11.25 0.94
C LEU A 35 -10.18 11.83 2.12
N PRO A 36 -11.52 11.92 1.99
CA PRO A 36 -12.38 12.33 3.10
C PRO A 36 -12.28 11.38 4.32
N PRO A 37 -12.42 11.90 5.56
CA PRO A 37 -12.36 11.07 6.76
C PRO A 37 -13.34 9.90 6.80
N GLU A 38 -14.54 10.07 6.23
CA GLU A 38 -15.59 9.06 6.14
C GLU A 38 -15.22 7.84 5.29
N ASP A 39 -14.24 7.96 4.40
CA ASP A 39 -13.81 6.88 3.51
C ASP A 39 -12.63 6.07 4.07
N ARG A 40 -12.11 6.43 5.25
CA ARG A 40 -10.98 5.75 5.89
C ARG A 40 -11.30 4.31 6.29
N ASP A 41 -12.55 4.03 6.64
CA ASP A 41 -13.00 2.67 6.94
C ASP A 41 -12.92 1.79 5.68
N ALA A 42 -13.29 2.33 4.51
CA ALA A 42 -13.18 1.62 3.24
C ALA A 42 -11.71 1.34 2.88
N VAL A 43 -10.79 2.27 3.14
CA VAL A 43 -9.34 2.04 3.01
C VAL A 43 -8.88 0.89 3.89
N PHE A 44 -9.30 0.87 5.15
CA PHE A 44 -8.91 -0.18 6.09
C PHE A 44 -9.36 -1.57 5.59
N GLU A 45 -10.62 -1.72 5.21
CA GLU A 45 -11.14 -2.98 4.68
C GLU A 45 -10.43 -3.42 3.40
N ARG A 46 -10.17 -2.47 2.48
CA ARG A 46 -9.44 -2.74 1.25
C ARG A 46 -7.98 -3.15 1.52
N GLN A 47 -7.35 -2.56 2.53
CA GLN A 47 -6.01 -2.91 2.98
C GLN A 47 -5.94 -4.33 3.57
N LEU A 48 -6.96 -4.76 4.32
CA LEU A 48 -7.05 -6.13 4.82
C LEU A 48 -7.15 -7.13 3.67
N ALA A 49 -8.03 -6.87 2.70
CA ALA A 49 -8.18 -7.71 1.50
C ALA A 49 -6.86 -7.80 0.70
N SER A 50 -6.19 -6.66 0.49
CA SER A 50 -4.89 -6.62 -0.18
C SER A 50 -3.83 -7.50 0.50
N ARG A 51 -3.75 -7.46 1.84
CA ARG A 51 -2.80 -8.29 2.60
C ARG A 51 -3.11 -9.78 2.51
N VAL A 52 -4.39 -10.16 2.46
CA VAL A 52 -4.77 -11.58 2.27
C VAL A 52 -4.27 -12.08 0.91
N ILE A 53 -4.46 -11.29 -0.15
CA ILE A 53 -3.99 -11.62 -1.49
C ILE A 53 -2.45 -11.70 -1.52
N GLU A 54 -1.74 -10.71 -0.97
CA GLU A 54 -0.28 -10.73 -0.93
C GLU A 54 0.27 -11.99 -0.24
N ARG A 55 -0.31 -12.37 0.90
CA ARG A 55 0.10 -13.58 1.63
C ARG A 55 -0.19 -14.85 0.85
N ALA A 56 -1.31 -14.91 0.14
CA ALA A 56 -1.65 -16.07 -0.69
C ALA A 56 -0.70 -16.27 -1.88
N LEU A 57 -0.01 -15.21 -2.31
CA LEU A 57 0.95 -15.25 -3.43
C LEU A 57 2.38 -15.65 -3.00
N ASP A 58 2.65 -15.75 -1.71
CA ASP A 58 3.96 -16.13 -1.17
C ASP A 58 3.90 -17.53 -0.53
N PRO A 59 4.80 -18.47 -0.87
CA PRO A 59 4.75 -19.84 -0.34
C PRO A 59 4.84 -19.92 1.19
N GLU A 60 5.48 -18.95 1.84
CA GLU A 60 5.59 -18.86 3.30
C GLU A 60 4.58 -17.89 3.90
N GLY A 61 3.63 -17.37 3.11
CA GLY A 61 2.61 -16.44 3.56
C GLY A 61 3.16 -15.05 3.90
N ARG A 62 4.32 -14.66 3.36
CA ARG A 62 4.97 -13.38 3.66
C ARG A 62 4.44 -12.27 2.77
N SER A 63 4.23 -11.08 3.33
CA SER A 63 3.93 -9.90 2.52
C SER A 63 5.18 -9.40 1.77
N THR A 64 4.95 -8.56 0.76
CA THR A 64 6.03 -7.88 0.01
C THR A 64 6.95 -7.07 0.92
N THR A 65 6.39 -6.45 1.96
CA THR A 65 7.15 -5.74 3.01
C THR A 65 8.07 -6.68 3.78
N VAL A 66 7.58 -7.86 4.19
CA VAL A 66 8.40 -8.85 4.90
C VAL A 66 9.57 -9.30 4.01
N ARG A 67 9.32 -9.56 2.72
CA ARG A 67 10.39 -9.92 1.77
C ARG A 67 11.44 -8.82 1.62
N ALA A 68 11.02 -7.57 1.51
CA ALA A 68 11.93 -6.43 1.40
C ALA A 68 12.82 -6.27 2.65
N VAL A 69 12.25 -6.45 3.85
CA VAL A 69 13.02 -6.42 5.10
C VAL A 69 14.00 -7.59 5.18
N LEU A 70 13.56 -8.81 4.86
CA LEU A 70 14.42 -10.00 4.87
C LEU A 70 15.58 -9.89 3.87
N ALA A 71 15.33 -9.33 2.67
CA ALA A 71 16.39 -9.06 1.69
C ALA A 71 17.46 -8.12 2.27
N ARG A 72 17.03 -7.01 2.89
CA ARG A 72 17.93 -6.05 3.52
C ARG A 72 18.74 -6.64 4.67
N LEU A 73 18.13 -7.51 5.49
CA LEU A 73 18.82 -8.21 6.57
C LEU A 73 19.82 -9.25 6.05
N ALA A 74 19.54 -9.86 4.89
CA ALA A 74 20.45 -10.78 4.20
C ALA A 74 21.58 -10.08 3.44
N GLY A 75 21.69 -8.75 3.54
CA GLY A 75 22.71 -7.96 2.82
C GLY A 75 22.45 -7.85 1.32
N LYS A 76 21.21 -8.07 0.87
CA LYS A 76 20.77 -7.89 -0.52
C LYS A 76 20.05 -6.56 -0.71
#